data_AF-A0A5A7RVZ4-F1
#
_entry.id   AF-A0A5A7RVZ4-F1
#
_cell.length_a   1.000
_cell.length_b   1.000
_cell.length_c   1.000
_cell.angle_alpha   90.00
_cell.angle_beta   90.00
_cell.angle_gamma   90.00
#
_symmetry.space_group_name_H-M   'P 1'
#
loop_
_entity.id
_entity.type
_entity.pdbx_description
1 polymer ?
#
loop_
_entity_poly.entity_id
_entity_poly.type
_entity_poly.pdbx_seq_one_letter_code
_entity_poly.pdbx_strand_id
1 'polypeptide(L)'
;MFLIMSKNLDLVKTLLIIIIGMFIPFIGSITLTYGLDFTDVNDWLKIGYTFSCFLLIFGIELLMVYLYFVVTSKIASQKIDKYKPKK
;
A
#
# COMPACT_ATOMS: atom_id res chain seq x y z
N MET A 1 -4.85 25.47 -1.92
CA MET A 1 -4.12 24.59 -2.86
C MET A 1 -3.00 23.79 -2.18
N PHE A 2 -2.29 24.33 -1.18
CA PHE A 2 -1.18 23.64 -0.47
C PHE A 2 -1.58 22.49 0.47
N LEU A 3 -2.81 22.48 1.01
CA LEU A 3 -3.27 21.45 1.97
C LEU A 3 -3.57 20.09 1.34
N ILE A 4 -3.91 20.03 0.04
CA ILE A 4 -4.15 18.77 -0.67
C ILE A 4 -2.82 18.06 -0.96
N MET A 5 -1.75 18.84 -1.22
CA MET A 5 -0.43 18.31 -1.57
C MET A 5 0.26 17.65 -0.38
N SER A 6 0.13 18.20 0.84
CA SER A 6 0.74 17.62 2.06
C SER A 6 0.07 16.32 2.53
N LYS A 7 -1.26 16.21 2.45
CA LYS A 7 -1.99 15.02 2.92
C LYS A 7 -1.73 13.79 2.06
N ASN A 8 -1.58 13.99 0.74
CA ASN A 8 -1.19 12.92 -0.18
C ASN A 8 0.27 12.51 0.03
N LEU A 9 1.15 13.44 0.39
CA LEU A 9 2.56 13.16 0.67
C LEU A 9 2.75 12.34 1.95
N ASP A 10 1.91 12.59 2.97
CA ASP A 10 1.86 11.78 4.19
C ASP A 10 1.40 10.35 3.91
N LEU A 11 0.32 10.21 3.13
CA LEU A 11 -0.17 8.92 2.63
C LEU A 11 0.89 8.16 1.81
N VAL A 12 1.60 8.87 0.92
CA VAL A 12 2.69 8.29 0.12
C VAL A 12 3.88 7.90 1.00
N LYS A 13 4.23 8.69 2.02
CA LYS A 13 5.28 8.34 3.00
C LYS A 13 4.92 7.10 3.81
N THR A 14 3.70 7.03 4.32
CA THR A 14 3.19 5.84 5.02
C THR A 14 3.21 4.63 4.10
N LEU A 15 2.77 4.79 2.86
CA LEU A 15 2.81 3.74 1.85
C LEU A 15 4.25 3.24 1.59
N LEU A 16 5.21 4.15 1.44
CA LEU A 16 6.63 3.83 1.25
C LEU A 16 7.22 3.07 2.44
N ILE A 17 6.91 3.50 3.66
CA ILE A 17 7.34 2.82 4.90
C ILE A 17 6.79 1.39 4.95
N ILE A 18 5.51 1.21 4.61
CA ILE A 18 4.89 -0.12 4.59
C ILE A 18 5.54 -1.00 3.54
N ILE A 19 5.78 -0.48 2.33
CA ILE A 19 6.45 -1.22 1.26
C ILE A 19 7.86 -1.65 1.70
N ILE A 20 8.67 -0.74 2.25
CA ILE A 20 10.02 -1.07 2.73
C ILE A 20 9.96 -2.06 3.90
N GLY A 21 9.04 -1.86 4.84
CA GLY A 21 8.86 -2.71 6.01
C GLY A 21 8.43 -4.14 5.67
N MET A 22 7.66 -4.32 4.59
CA MET A 22 7.27 -5.66 4.10
C MET A 22 8.31 -6.27 3.16
N PHE A 23 9.14 -5.44 2.51
CA PHE A 23 10.18 -5.92 1.60
C PHE A 23 11.31 -6.67 2.32
N ILE A 24 11.68 -6.23 3.52
CA ILE A 24 12.73 -6.87 4.35
C ILE A 24 12.36 -8.33 4.72
N PRO A 25 11.20 -8.63 5.33
CA PRO A 25 10.81 -10.01 5.64
C PRO A 25 10.51 -10.83 4.38
N PHE A 26 10.11 -10.19 3.27
CA PHE A 26 9.95 -10.83 1.98
C PHE A 26 11.28 -11.35 1.43
N ILE A 27 12.33 -10.51 1.40
CA ILE A 27 13.68 -10.94 1.00
C ILE A 27 14.18 -12.04 1.95
N GLY A 28 14.02 -11.86 3.25
CA GLY A 28 14.43 -12.88 4.24
C GLY A 28 13.77 -14.24 4.00
N SER A 29 12.46 -14.26 3.72
CA SER A 29 11.73 -15.50 3.42
C SER A 29 12.19 -16.15 2.13
N ILE A 30 12.43 -15.35 1.08
CA ILE A 30 12.85 -15.82 -0.23
C ILE A 30 14.27 -16.39 -0.17
N THR A 31 15.20 -15.72 0.51
CA THR A 31 16.57 -16.20 0.74
C THR A 31 16.59 -17.49 1.56
N LEU A 32 15.78 -17.60 2.62
CA LEU A 32 15.69 -18.82 3.44
C LEU A 32 15.04 -20.00 2.70
N THR A 33 14.00 -19.73 1.90
CA THR A 33 13.22 -20.78 1.23
C THR A 33 13.94 -21.36 0.01
N TYR A 34 14.64 -20.52 -0.75
CA TYR A 34 15.25 -20.92 -2.01
C TYR A 34 16.77 -21.03 -1.95
N GLY A 35 17.41 -20.65 -0.83
CA GLY A 35 18.88 -20.70 -0.69
C GLY A 35 19.58 -19.84 -1.74
N LEU A 36 19.01 -18.68 -2.06
CA LEU A 36 19.37 -17.90 -3.25
C LEU A 36 20.76 -17.29 -3.12
N ASP A 37 21.60 -17.60 -4.10
CA ASP A 37 22.86 -16.91 -4.33
C ASP A 37 22.57 -15.58 -5.05
N PHE A 38 22.87 -14.45 -4.41
CA PHE A 38 22.66 -13.10 -4.99
C PHE A 38 23.50 -12.83 -6.25
N THR A 39 24.34 -13.79 -6.64
CA THR A 39 25.27 -13.75 -7.75
C THR A 39 24.66 -14.31 -9.04
N ASP A 40 23.53 -15.04 -8.97
CA ASP A 40 22.86 -15.61 -10.14
C ASP A 40 21.71 -14.73 -10.65
N VAL A 41 21.75 -14.40 -11.94
CA VAL A 41 20.77 -13.56 -12.62
C VAL A 41 19.38 -14.22 -12.71
N ASN A 42 19.30 -15.55 -12.71
CA ASN A 42 18.01 -16.25 -12.72
C ASN A 42 17.27 -16.12 -11.39
N ASP A 43 18.03 -16.08 -10.29
CA ASP A 43 17.47 -15.94 -8.95
C ASP A 43 17.03 -14.51 -8.66
N TRP A 44 17.76 -13.51 -9.19
CA TRP A 44 17.30 -12.13 -9.23
C TRP A 44 15.97 -11.96 -9.98
N LEU A 45 15.79 -12.63 -11.11
CA LEU A 45 14.53 -12.60 -11.86
C LEU A 45 13.38 -13.24 -11.07
N LYS A 46 13.62 -14.34 -10.35
CA LYS A 46 12.60 -14.96 -9.48
C LYS A 46 12.21 -14.06 -8.32
N ILE A 47 13.17 -13.39 -7.68
CA ILE A 47 12.92 -12.42 -6.61
C ILE A 47 12.06 -11.28 -7.16
N GLY A 48 12.46 -10.71 -8.30
CA GLY A 48 11.73 -9.62 -8.94
C GLY A 48 10.31 -10.00 -9.35
N TYR A 49 10.12 -11.19 -9.93
CA TYR A 49 8.80 -11.69 -10.31
C TYR A 49 7.90 -11.92 -9.08
N THR A 50 8.43 -12.59 -8.06
CA THR A 50 7.67 -12.89 -6.84
C THR A 50 7.33 -11.61 -6.08
N PHE A 51 8.24 -10.64 -6.05
CA PHE A 51 8.01 -9.33 -5.45
C PHE A 51 6.97 -8.53 -6.22
N SER A 52 7.02 -8.53 -7.55
CA SER A 52 6.03 -7.86 -8.39
C SER A 52 4.63 -8.44 -8.17
N CYS A 53 4.52 -9.77 -8.07
CA CYS A 53 3.27 -10.44 -7.76
C CYS A 53 2.73 -10.03 -6.37
N PHE A 54 3.60 -9.97 -5.36
CA PHE A 54 3.25 -9.47 -4.04
C PHE A 54 2.80 -8.00 -4.06
N LEU A 55 3.49 -7.15 -4.83
CA LEU A 55 3.18 -5.73 -4.95
C LEU A 55 1.82 -5.49 -5.64
N LEU A 56 1.46 -6.33 -6.61
CA LEU A 56 0.13 -6.31 -7.22
C LEU A 56 -0.97 -6.68 -6.22
N ILE A 57 -0.79 -7.76 -5.46
CA ILE A 57 -1.75 -8.18 -4.42
C ILE A 57 -1.92 -7.07 -3.38
N PHE A 58 -0.80 -6.53 -2.90
CA PHE A 58 -0.79 -5.44 -1.93
C PHE A 58 -1.47 -4.17 -2.48
N GLY A 59 -1.22 -3.82 -3.74
CA GLY A 59 -1.86 -2.69 -4.40
C GLY A 59 -3.37 -2.84 -4.52
N ILE A 60 -3.86 -4.05 -4.85
CA ILE A 60 -5.29 -4.36 -4.90
C ILE A 60 -5.91 -4.27 -3.51
N GLU A 61 -5.24 -4.79 -2.49
CA GLU A 61 -5.73 -4.72 -1.10
C GLU A 61 -5.83 -3.28 -0.61
N LEU A 62 -4.82 -2.45 -0.89
CA LEU A 62 -4.86 -1.01 -0.61
C LEU A 62 -5.97 -0.30 -1.36
N LEU A 63 -6.20 -0.65 -2.62
CA LEU A 63 -7.30 -0.08 -3.41
C LEU A 63 -8.64 -0.42 -2.76
N MET A 64 -8.84 -1.66 -2.30
CA MET A 64 -10.06 -2.06 -1.58
C MET A 64 -10.22 -1.29 -0.27
N VAL A 65 -9.16 -1.17 0.54
CA VAL A 65 -9.19 -0.41 1.80
C VAL A 65 -9.47 1.08 1.53
N TYR A 66 -8.86 1.66 0.50
CA TYR A 66 -9.11 3.04 0.09
C TYR A 66 -10.57 3.24 -0.36
N LEU A 67 -11.10 2.35 -1.21
CA LEU A 67 -12.50 2.40 -1.63
C LEU A 67 -13.44 2.30 -0.43
N TYR A 68 -13.16 1.39 0.50
CA TYR A 68 -13.91 1.27 1.75
C TYR A 68 -13.89 2.57 2.55
N PHE A 69 -12.72 3.20 2.69
CA PHE A 69 -12.58 4.47 3.39
C PHE A 69 -13.32 5.62 2.69
N VAL A 70 -13.28 5.67 1.36
CA VAL A 70 -13.99 6.68 0.56
C VAL A 70 -15.50 6.51 0.67
N VAL A 71 -16.00 5.28 0.54
CA VAL A 71 -17.43 4.98 0.67
C VAL A 71 -17.91 5.33 2.08
N THR A 72 -17.17 4.91 3.11
CA THR A 72 -17.48 5.22 4.51
C THR A 72 -17.45 6.72 4.79
N SER A 73 -16.43 7.44 4.30
CA SER A 73 -16.34 8.90 4.41
C SER A 73 -17.50 9.60 3.71
N LYS A 74 -17.92 9.11 2.54
CA LYS A 74 -19.05 9.67 1.79
C LYS A 74 -20.37 9.48 2.54
N ILE A 75 -20.60 8.29 3.10
CA ILE A 75 -21.78 7.99 3.93
C ILE A 75 -21.77 8.82 5.22
N ALA A 76 -20.63 8.95 5.88
CA ALA A 76 -20.49 9.77 7.09
C ALA A 76 -20.74 11.25 6.78
N SER A 77 -20.19 11.77 5.68
CA SER A 77 -20.42 13.15 5.24
C SER A 77 -21.89 13.42 4.92
N GLN A 78 -22.61 12.47 4.33
CA GLN A 78 -24.05 12.59 4.08
C GLN A 78 -24.88 12.58 5.36
N LYS A 79 -24.47 11.82 6.39
CA LYS A 79 -25.15 11.87 7.70
C LYS A 79 -24.89 13.17 8.44
N ILE A 80 -23.68 13.72 8.38
CA ILE A 80 -23.32 14.99 9.04
C ILE A 80 -24.04 16.17 8.39
N ASP A 81 -24.18 16.18 7.06
CA ASP A 81 -24.89 17.25 6.34
C ASP A 81 -26.40 17.25 6.67
N LYS A 82 -26.97 16.08 6.95
CA LYS A 82 -28.35 15.94 7.44
C LYS A 82 -28.57 16.47 8.86
N TYR A 83 -27.50 16.67 9.64
CA TYR A 83 -27.52 17.19 11.01
C TYR A 83 -26.93 18.60 11.13
N LYS A 84 -26.52 19.25 10.03
CA LYS A 84 -26.17 20.67 10.07
C LYS A 84 -27.43 21.48 10.35
N PRO A 85 -27.55 22.18 11.49
CA PRO A 85 -28.66 23.08 11.71
C PRO A 85 -28.62 24.14 10.61
N LYS A 86 -29.70 24.25 9.83
CA LYS A 86 -29.97 25.41 8.98
C LYS A 86 -29.82 26.65 9.86
N LYS A 87 -28.83 27.47 9.57
CA LYS A 87 -28.78 28.85 10.03
C LYS A 87 -29.31 29.72 8.91
#